data_AF-A0A1F5ZLE2-F1
#
_entry.id   AF-A0A1F5ZLE2-F1
#
_cell.length_a   1.000
_cell.length_b   1.000
_cell.length_c   1.000
_cell.angle_alpha   90.00
_cell.angle_beta   90.00
_cell.angle_gamma   90.00
#
_symmetry.space_group_name_H-M   'P 1'
#
loop_
_entity.id
_entity.type
_entity.pdbx_description
1 polymer ?
#
loop_
_entity_poly.entity_id
_entity_poly.type
_entity_poly.pdbx_seq_one_letter_code
_entity_poly.pdbx_strand_id
1 'polypeptide(L)'
;MIGTNNSKALADFYEKVLDQKSDWEDGEWYGFQIGNTHLTIGLHSEVKGKAKEPQRIILNFETTKVKDEFERIKKTGAKVIKAPYEIEGMWIATIADPDGNYFQLMTPWEEKK
;
A
#
# COMPACT_ATOMS: atom_id res chain seq x y z
N MET A 1 7.05 5.82 -6.56
CA MET A 1 6.75 4.84 -7.62
C MET A 1 7.06 3.44 -7.09
N ILE A 2 6.25 2.44 -7.42
CA ILE A 2 6.54 1.02 -7.20
C ILE A 2 6.80 0.38 -8.57
N GLY A 3 7.99 -0.19 -8.75
CA GLY A 3 8.33 -0.99 -9.92
C GLY A 3 7.94 -2.44 -9.72
N THR A 4 7.36 -3.07 -10.74
CA THR A 4 6.87 -4.46 -10.68
C THR A 4 7.08 -5.19 -12.00
N ASN A 5 7.02 -6.52 -12.00
CA ASN A 5 6.95 -7.31 -13.23
C ASN A 5 5.51 -7.65 -13.66
N ASN A 6 4.49 -7.22 -12.90
CA ASN A 6 3.08 -7.39 -13.20
C ASN A 6 2.29 -6.13 -12.76
N SER A 7 2.42 -5.07 -13.56
CA SER A 7 1.86 -3.75 -13.27
C SER A 7 0.36 -3.79 -13.04
N LYS A 8 -0.37 -4.50 -13.91
CA LYS A 8 -1.82 -4.64 -13.84
C LYS A 8 -2.29 -5.30 -12.54
N ALA A 9 -1.69 -6.42 -12.14
CA ALA A 9 -2.11 -7.12 -10.92
C ALA A 9 -1.86 -6.27 -9.67
N LEU A 10 -0.77 -5.50 -9.66
CA LEU A 10 -0.44 -4.60 -8.56
C LEU A 10 -1.38 -3.38 -8.54
N ALA A 11 -1.70 -2.80 -9.70
CA ALA A 11 -2.68 -1.71 -9.81
C ALA A 11 -4.08 -2.16 -9.37
N ASP A 12 -4.59 -3.29 -9.87
CA ASP A 12 -5.89 -3.86 -9.46
C ASP A 12 -5.96 -4.10 -7.94
N PHE A 13 -4.82 -4.38 -7.29
CA PHE A 13 -4.72 -4.52 -5.84
C PHE A 13 -4.81 -3.16 -5.14
N TYR A 14 -4.01 -2.17 -5.57
CA TYR A 14 -4.04 -0.85 -4.96
C TYR A 14 -5.36 -0.11 -5.20
N GLU A 15 -6.08 -0.37 -6.30
CA GLU A 15 -7.43 0.15 -6.48
C GLU A 15 -8.38 -0.31 -5.35
N LYS A 16 -8.31 -1.60 -4.98
CA LYS A 16 -9.11 -2.15 -3.88
C LYS A 16 -8.65 -1.63 -2.52
N VAL A 17 -7.34 -1.50 -2.32
CA VAL A 17 -6.78 -0.96 -1.08
C VAL A 17 -7.17 0.49 -0.88
N LEU A 18 -7.10 1.31 -1.93
CA LEU A 18 -7.40 2.74 -1.87
C LEU A 18 -8.88 3.07 -2.05
N ASP A 19 -9.69 2.06 -2.39
CA ASP A 19 -11.13 2.21 -2.71
C ASP A 19 -11.38 3.24 -3.82
N GLN A 20 -10.47 3.29 -4.80
CA GLN A 20 -10.54 4.21 -5.94
C GLN A 20 -9.91 3.58 -7.18
N LYS A 21 -10.33 4.05 -8.35
CA LYS A 21 -9.67 3.71 -9.62
C LYS A 21 -8.38 4.51 -9.79
N SER A 22 -7.50 4.02 -10.65
CA SER A 22 -6.38 4.81 -11.16
C SER A 22 -6.90 6.13 -11.76
N ASP A 23 -6.23 7.24 -11.49
CA ASP A 23 -6.57 8.54 -12.09
C ASP A 23 -6.19 8.58 -13.57
N TRP A 24 -5.12 7.86 -13.93
CA TRP A 24 -4.66 7.72 -15.30
C TRP A 24 -3.95 6.38 -15.49
N GLU A 25 -3.99 5.91 -16.74
CA GLU A 25 -3.32 4.70 -17.20
C GLU A 25 -2.64 4.99 -18.55
N ASP A 26 -1.40 4.55 -18.71
CA ASP A 26 -0.66 4.62 -19.98
C ASP A 26 0.17 3.34 -20.18
N GLY A 27 -0.35 2.42 -20.99
CA GLY A 27 0.24 1.11 -21.19
C GLY A 27 0.33 0.32 -19.88
N GLU A 28 1.56 0.07 -19.41
CA GLU A 28 1.86 -0.68 -18.18
C GLU A 28 2.13 0.24 -16.97
N TRP A 29 1.56 1.45 -17.00
CA TRP A 29 1.71 2.47 -15.96
C TRP A 29 0.36 2.92 -15.44
N TYR A 30 0.26 3.05 -14.12
CA TYR A 30 -0.95 3.43 -13.40
C TYR A 30 -0.62 4.51 -12.37
N GLY A 31 -1.41 5.57 -12.31
CA GLY A 31 -1.25 6.66 -11.34
C GLY A 31 -2.42 6.78 -10.39
N PHE A 32 -2.12 7.09 -9.13
CA PHE A 32 -3.09 7.36 -8.07
C PHE A 32 -2.71 8.64 -7.34
N GLN A 33 -3.67 9.54 -7.18
CA GLN A 33 -3.57 10.73 -6.36
C GLN A 33 -4.16 10.40 -4.97
N ILE A 34 -3.30 10.44 -3.96
CA ILE A 34 -3.65 10.09 -2.58
C ILE A 34 -3.31 11.28 -1.70
N GLY A 35 -4.32 12.11 -1.42
CA GLY A 35 -4.09 13.42 -0.80
C GLY A 35 -3.13 14.26 -1.66
N ASN A 36 -1.95 14.57 -1.11
CA ASN A 36 -0.91 15.34 -1.80
C ASN A 36 0.19 14.45 -2.42
N THR A 37 0.05 13.14 -2.35
CA THR A 37 1.06 12.19 -2.83
C THR A 37 0.58 11.52 -4.12
N HIS A 38 1.48 11.43 -5.10
CA HIS A 38 1.26 10.65 -6.30
C HIS A 38 1.92 9.27 -6.17
N LEU A 39 1.10 8.21 -6.14
CA LEU A 39 1.57 6.83 -6.20
C LEU A 39 1.49 6.35 -7.65
N THR A 40 2.65 6.08 -8.24
CA THR A 40 2.75 5.49 -9.58
C THR A 40 3.19 4.04 -9.48
N ILE A 41 2.52 3.16 -10.22
CA ILE A 41 2.90 1.76 -10.41
C ILE A 41 3.31 1.59 -11.87
N GLY A 42 4.45 0.95 -12.11
CA GLY A 42 4.94 0.77 -13.48
C GLY A 42 5.76 -0.51 -13.65
N LEU A 43 5.80 -1.02 -14.87
CA LEU A 43 6.63 -2.17 -15.21
C LEU A 43 8.14 -1.83 -15.05
N HIS A 44 8.89 -2.72 -14.43
CA HIS A 44 10.34 -2.59 -14.27
C HIS A 44 11.05 -3.92 -14.57
N SER A 45 11.85 -3.96 -15.64
CA SER A 45 12.45 -5.21 -16.18
C SER A 45 13.35 -5.96 -15.18
N GLU A 46 14.03 -5.23 -14.30
CA GLU A 46 14.93 -5.84 -13.31
C GLU A 46 14.24 -6.25 -11.99
N VAL A 47 12.94 -5.96 -11.83
CA VAL A 47 12.19 -6.49 -10.70
C VAL A 47 11.79 -7.93 -11.01
N LYS A 48 12.26 -8.86 -10.18
CA LYS A 48 12.07 -10.30 -10.39
C LYS A 48 11.55 -10.95 -9.12
N GLY A 49 10.30 -11.41 -9.16
CA GLY A 49 9.65 -12.07 -8.03
C GLY A 49 9.33 -11.11 -6.88
N LYS A 50 9.31 -11.63 -5.65
CA LYS A 50 8.95 -10.85 -4.45
C LYS A 50 10.09 -9.96 -3.97
N ALA A 51 9.75 -8.87 -3.30
CA ALA A 51 10.72 -8.03 -2.58
C ALA A 51 11.56 -8.88 -1.60
N LYS A 52 12.89 -8.82 -1.72
CA LYS A 52 13.82 -9.62 -0.90
C LYS A 52 13.89 -9.15 0.55
N GLU A 53 13.83 -7.83 0.76
CA GLU A 53 13.88 -7.20 2.07
C GLU A 53 12.72 -6.21 2.19
N PRO A 54 11.47 -6.71 2.28
CA PRO A 54 10.28 -5.87 2.18
C PRO A 54 10.15 -4.86 3.33
N GLN A 55 10.84 -5.09 4.45
CA GLN A 55 10.93 -4.17 5.59
C GLN A 55 11.86 -2.96 5.37
N ARG A 56 12.65 -2.91 4.28
CA ARG A 56 13.63 -1.84 4.04
C ARG A 56 12.98 -0.51 3.65
N ILE A 57 11.87 -0.57 2.92
CA ILE A 57 11.05 0.57 2.51
C ILE A 57 9.60 0.18 2.80
N ILE A 58 8.94 0.99 3.63
CA ILE A 58 7.53 0.77 3.99
C ILE A 58 6.75 2.02 3.62
N LEU A 59 5.67 1.85 2.88
CA LEU A 59 4.74 2.94 2.56
C LEU A 59 3.69 3.04 3.67
N ASN A 60 3.56 4.21 4.28
CA ASN A 60 2.55 4.47 5.30
C ASN A 60 1.33 5.14 4.66
N PHE A 61 0.17 4.51 4.82
CA PHE A 61 -1.13 5.09 4.51
C PHE A 61 -1.81 5.48 5.82
N GLU A 62 -2.03 6.78 5.97
CA GLU A 62 -2.62 7.32 7.18
C GLU A 62 -4.14 7.24 7.15
N THR A 63 -4.74 6.80 8.26
CA THR A 63 -6.19 6.76 8.44
C THR A 63 -6.55 6.76 9.92
N THR A 64 -7.61 7.48 10.28
CA THR A 64 -8.18 7.45 11.65
C THR A 64 -8.94 6.14 11.93
N LYS A 65 -9.11 5.27 10.93
CA LYS A 65 -9.88 4.02 11.01
C LYS A 65 -9.03 2.77 10.75
N VAL A 66 -7.83 2.70 11.33
CA VAL A 66 -6.84 1.63 11.06
C VAL A 66 -7.43 0.22 11.16
N LYS A 67 -8.21 -0.08 12.19
CA LYS A 67 -8.80 -1.42 12.40
C LYS A 67 -9.86 -1.78 11.36
N ASP A 68 -10.73 -0.83 11.03
CA ASP A 68 -11.81 -1.04 10.06
C ASP A 68 -11.26 -1.22 8.65
N GLU A 69 -10.31 -0.35 8.27
CA GLU A 69 -9.62 -0.44 6.97
C GLU A 69 -8.78 -1.71 6.87
N PHE A 70 -8.15 -2.15 7.96
CA PHE A 70 -7.44 -3.42 7.99
C PHE A 70 -8.37 -4.59 7.68
N GLU A 71 -9.54 -4.68 8.32
CA GLU A 71 -10.50 -5.76 8.04
C GLU A 71 -11.11 -5.67 6.64
N ARG A 72 -11.25 -4.46 6.07
CA ARG A 72 -11.65 -4.27 4.66
C ARG A 72 -10.57 -4.78 3.71
N ILE A 73 -9.33 -4.34 3.88
CA ILE A 73 -8.19 -4.72 3.02
C ILE A 73 -7.88 -6.20 3.12
N LYS A 74 -7.99 -6.81 4.30
CA LYS A 74 -7.80 -8.26 4.48
C LYS A 74 -8.71 -9.09 3.57
N LYS A 75 -9.91 -8.60 3.25
CA LYS A 75 -10.86 -9.26 2.35
C LYS A 75 -10.48 -9.14 0.86
N THR A 76 -9.55 -8.27 0.49
CA THR A 76 -9.10 -8.10 -0.91
C THR A 76 -8.09 -9.17 -1.34
N GLY A 77 -7.63 -10.02 -0.41
CA GLY A 77 -6.57 -11.01 -0.63
C GLY A 77 -5.18 -10.53 -0.20
N ALA A 78 -5.09 -9.38 0.47
CA ALA A 78 -3.84 -8.86 0.99
C ALA A 78 -3.22 -9.79 2.05
N LYS A 79 -1.89 -9.94 2.01
CA LYS A 79 -1.20 -10.78 3.00
C LYS A 79 -0.97 -10.00 4.29
N VAL A 80 -1.60 -10.44 5.38
CA VAL A 80 -1.37 -9.87 6.71
C VAL A 80 0.03 -10.26 7.19
N ILE A 81 0.86 -9.26 7.49
CA ILE A 81 2.19 -9.45 8.10
C ILE A 81 2.08 -9.25 9.61
N LYS A 82 1.34 -8.23 10.04
CA LYS A 82 1.06 -7.95 11.44
C LYS A 82 -0.32 -7.31 11.56
N ALA A 83 -1.20 -7.94 12.34
CA ALA A 83 -2.53 -7.41 12.67
C ALA A 83 -2.41 -6.06 13.42
N PRO A 84 -3.46 -5.23 13.45
CA PRO A 84 -3.42 -3.93 14.11
C PRO A 84 -2.93 -4.03 15.55
N TYR A 85 -1.92 -3.23 15.88
CA TYR A 85 -1.35 -3.09 17.21
C TYR A 85 -1.20 -1.61 17.56
N GLU A 86 -1.14 -1.32 18.85
CA GLU A 86 -1.04 0.05 19.36
C GLU A 86 0.37 0.32 19.89
N ILE A 87 0.92 1.49 19.57
CA ILE A 87 2.15 2.05 20.15
C ILE A 87 1.87 3.51 20.51
N GLU A 88 1.99 3.85 21.79
CA GLU A 88 1.88 5.24 22.28
C GLU A 88 0.60 5.97 21.78
N GLY A 89 -0.53 5.27 21.75
CA GLY A 89 -1.82 5.81 21.27
C GLY A 89 -2.01 5.79 19.76
N MET A 90 -1.00 5.39 18.98
CA MET A 90 -1.09 5.22 17.53
C MET A 90 -1.37 3.76 17.17
N TRP A 91 -2.38 3.54 16.34
CA TRP A 91 -2.63 2.23 15.72
C TRP A 91 -1.79 2.05 14.47
N ILE A 92 -1.22 0.85 14.31
CA ILE A 92 -0.43 0.46 13.14
C ILE A 92 -0.82 -0.97 12.74
N ALA A 93 -0.97 -1.23 11.44
CA ALA A 93 -1.09 -2.58 10.89
C ALA A 93 -0.15 -2.74 9.70
N THR A 94 0.52 -3.89 9.56
CA THR A 94 1.45 -4.15 8.46
C THR A 94 0.90 -5.23 7.53
N ILE A 95 0.86 -4.91 6.24
CA ILE A 95 0.29 -5.75 5.18
C ILE A 95 1.31 -5.81 4.05
N ALA A 96 1.30 -6.90 3.27
CA ALA A 96 2.10 -7.03 2.06
C ALA A 96 1.20 -7.07 0.81
N ASP A 97 1.66 -6.36 -0.22
CA ASP A 97 1.04 -6.35 -1.54
C ASP A 97 1.37 -7.63 -2.36
N PRO A 98 0.82 -7.80 -3.58
CA PRO A 98 1.11 -8.92 -4.46
C PRO A 98 2.57 -9.07 -4.87
N ASP A 99 3.44 -8.09 -4.67
CA ASP A 99 4.89 -8.19 -4.91
C ASP A 99 5.66 -8.40 -3.61
N GLY A 100 4.97 -8.44 -2.49
CA GLY A 100 5.55 -8.63 -1.17
C GLY A 100 6.10 -7.34 -0.56
N ASN A 101 5.91 -6.17 -1.19
CA ASN A 101 6.29 -4.90 -0.57
C ASN A 101 5.41 -4.66 0.66
N TYR A 102 6.00 -4.15 1.73
CA TYR A 102 5.24 -3.83 2.92
C TYR A 102 4.67 -2.43 2.82
N PHE A 103 3.40 -2.32 3.19
CA PHE A 103 2.78 -1.05 3.50
C PHE A 103 2.09 -1.16 4.87
N GLN A 104 1.89 -0.01 5.48
CA GLN A 104 1.23 0.08 6.76
C GLN A 104 0.00 0.96 6.66
N LEU A 105 -1.05 0.54 7.37
CA LEU A 105 -2.08 1.45 7.82
C LEU A 105 -1.65 2.02 9.15
N MET A 106 -1.66 3.33 9.31
CA MET A 106 -1.34 3.94 10.60
C MET A 106 -2.23 5.12 10.95
N THR A 107 -2.34 5.41 12.24
CA THR A 107 -2.98 6.64 12.70
C THR A 107 -2.17 7.83 12.19
N PRO A 108 -2.81 8.90 11.66
CA PRO A 108 -2.09 10.09 11.23
C PRO A 108 -1.21 10.64 12.36
N TRP A 109 -0.01 11.10 12.01
CA TRP A 109 0.81 11.82 12.97
C TRP A 109 0.15 13.16 13.29
N GLU A 110 -0.24 13.37 14.55
CA GLU A 110 -0.52 14.73 15.01
C GLU A 110 0.82 15.45 15.21
N GLU A 111 1.18 16.31 14.26
CA GLU A 111 2.15 17.37 14.57
C GLU A 111 1.53 18.23 15.66
N LYS A 112 2.09 18.18 16.88
CA LYS A 112 1.87 19.23 17.86
C LYS A 112 2.42 20.53 17.24
N LYS A 113 1.51 21.32 16.66
CA LYS A 113 1.79 22.70 16.24
C LYS A 113 2.10 23.57 17.46
#